data_AF-A0A357CWU9-F1
#
_entry.id   AF-A0A357CWU9-F1
#
_cell.length_a   1.000
_cell.length_b   1.000
_cell.length_c   1.000
_cell.angle_alpha   90.00
_cell.angle_beta   90.00
_cell.angle_gamma   90.00
#
_symmetry.space_group_name_H-M   'P 1'
#
loop_
_entity.id
_entity.type
_entity.pdbx_description
1 polymer ?
#
loop_
_entity_poly.entity_id
_entity_poly.type
_entity_poly.pdbx_seq_one_letter_code
_entity_poly.pdbx_strand_id
1 'polypeptide(L)'
;KAINKPFIVVLNCLHPQSVQSQALANELEQQYDVPVIPLNCLEMSDTDIKEILKNVLYEFPIAEIKVAMPSWVEVLEDENQLKQDLYNEISRCAGKLSRVGEVKDAFDSFSLEENGIKARLDSLNLGDGSAKVEIKIPDKIFYAVLGEKSGFDISDEQSLFRIMNDLSKVKKSYDKVSAAIEQVNEVGYGIVSPTIEDLTLEEPEIVKQPGGYGVKLKASAPSIH
;
A
#
# COMPACT_ATOMS: atom_id res chain seq x y z
N LYS A 1 -4.67 22.52 -33.42
CA LYS A 1 -5.22 21.39 -32.63
C LYS A 1 -5.96 20.30 -33.45
N ALA A 2 -6.10 20.41 -34.78
CA ALA A 2 -6.90 19.49 -35.61
C ALA A 2 -6.36 18.05 -35.81
N ILE A 3 -5.15 17.72 -35.33
CA ILE A 3 -4.50 16.41 -35.55
C ILE A 3 -4.31 15.62 -34.24
N ASN A 4 -4.78 16.14 -33.09
CA ASN A 4 -4.64 15.52 -31.76
C ASN A 4 -3.21 15.06 -31.38
N LYS A 5 -2.19 15.54 -32.12
CA LYS A 5 -0.78 15.30 -31.81
C LYS A 5 -0.28 16.44 -30.94
N PRO A 6 0.34 16.12 -29.80
CA PRO A 6 0.96 17.13 -28.94
C PRO A 6 2.08 17.85 -29.70
N PHE A 7 2.20 19.15 -29.48
CA PHE A 7 3.21 20.00 -30.11
C PHE A 7 3.59 21.13 -29.16
N ILE A 8 4.80 21.66 -29.36
CA ILE A 8 5.28 22.88 -28.72
C ILE A 8 5.56 23.93 -29.78
N VAL A 9 5.64 25.19 -29.37
CA VAL A 9 6.01 26.29 -30.26
C VAL A 9 7.42 26.74 -29.92
N VAL A 10 8.31 26.79 -30.92
CA VAL A 10 9.63 27.40 -30.75
C VAL A 10 9.58 28.84 -31.26
N LEU A 11 9.76 29.80 -30.36
CA LEU A 11 9.82 31.22 -30.68
C LEU A 11 11.27 31.59 -31.03
N ASN A 12 11.59 31.58 -32.33
CA ASN A 12 12.92 31.95 -32.80
C ASN A 12 13.18 33.44 -32.55
N CYS A 13 14.19 33.78 -31.75
CA CYS A 13 14.54 35.15 -31.40
C CYS A 13 16.05 35.30 -31.14
N LEU A 14 16.58 36.51 -31.38
CA LEU A 14 18.01 36.79 -31.24
C LEU A 14 18.47 36.85 -29.77
N HIS A 15 17.57 37.22 -28.85
CA HIS A 15 17.83 37.30 -27.41
C HIS A 15 16.74 36.56 -26.61
N PRO A 16 16.85 35.24 -26.44
CA PRO A 16 15.84 34.43 -25.74
C PRO A 16 15.59 34.83 -24.29
N GLN A 17 16.62 35.30 -23.61
CA GLN A 17 16.57 35.71 -22.20
C GLN A 17 16.11 37.17 -21.99
N SER A 18 15.80 37.89 -23.07
CA SER A 18 15.31 39.26 -22.94
C SER A 18 13.88 39.28 -22.37
N VAL A 19 13.57 40.31 -21.58
CA VAL A 19 12.23 40.49 -20.98
C VAL A 19 11.13 40.50 -22.04
N GLN A 20 11.43 41.09 -23.21
CA GLN A 20 10.49 41.20 -24.33
C GLN A 20 10.18 39.83 -24.95
N SER A 21 11.20 39.00 -25.19
CA SER A 21 11.03 37.65 -25.75
C SER A 21 10.27 36.74 -24.79
N GLN A 22 10.56 36.81 -23.50
CA GLN A 22 9.88 36.01 -22.47
C GLN A 22 8.42 36.45 -22.29
N ALA A 23 8.15 37.76 -22.30
CA ALA A 23 6.78 38.27 -22.24
C ALA A 23 5.94 37.79 -23.43
N LEU A 24 6.50 37.85 -24.65
CA LEU A 24 5.82 37.35 -25.84
C LEU A 24 5.62 35.82 -25.80
N ALA A 25 6.60 35.06 -25.30
CA ALA A 25 6.45 33.62 -25.13
C ALA A 25 5.27 33.28 -24.17
N ASN A 26 5.19 33.95 -23.03
CA ASN A 26 4.11 33.76 -22.05
C ASN A 26 2.74 34.15 -22.61
N GLU A 27 2.65 35.25 -23.37
CA GLU A 27 1.41 35.67 -24.03
C GLU A 27 0.92 34.60 -25.02
N LEU A 28 1.82 34.07 -25.84
CA LEU A 28 1.51 33.01 -26.80
C LEU A 28 1.15 31.70 -26.09
N GLU A 29 1.83 31.34 -25.01
CA GLU A 29 1.53 30.14 -24.21
C GLU A 29 0.12 30.20 -23.64
N GLN A 30 -0.30 31.35 -23.10
CA GLN A 30 -1.67 31.56 -22.63
C GLN A 30 -2.70 31.54 -23.77
N GLN A 31 -2.37 32.16 -24.91
CA GLN A 31 -3.28 32.25 -26.04
C GLN A 31 -3.55 30.89 -26.68
N TYR A 32 -2.52 30.05 -26.82
CA TYR A 32 -2.59 28.79 -27.54
C TYR A 32 -2.68 27.55 -26.64
N ASP A 33 -2.47 27.72 -25.32
CA ASP A 33 -2.51 26.65 -24.31
C ASP A 33 -1.57 25.50 -24.71
N VAL A 34 -0.34 25.87 -25.08
CA VAL A 34 0.78 24.99 -25.43
C VAL A 34 2.10 25.65 -25.03
N PRO A 35 3.12 24.88 -24.59
CA PRO A 35 4.41 25.44 -24.21
C PRO A 35 5.07 26.20 -25.37
N VAL A 36 5.58 27.40 -25.06
CA VAL A 36 6.31 28.26 -26.00
C VAL A 36 7.75 28.45 -25.51
N ILE A 37 8.71 27.96 -26.29
CA ILE A 37 10.13 28.02 -25.93
C ILE A 37 10.83 29.11 -26.75
N PRO A 38 11.21 30.25 -26.15
CA PRO A 38 12.05 31.23 -26.82
C PRO A 38 13.47 30.69 -27.01
N LEU A 39 13.97 30.71 -28.23
CA LEU A 39 15.29 30.18 -28.54
C LEU A 39 15.95 30.92 -29.72
N ASN A 40 17.28 31.02 -29.71
CA ASN A 40 18.03 31.49 -30.87
C ASN A 40 18.42 30.28 -31.72
N CYS A 41 17.71 30.07 -32.83
CA CYS A 41 17.96 28.90 -33.68
C CYS A 41 19.34 28.92 -34.36
N LEU A 42 20.01 30.07 -34.45
CA LEU A 42 21.36 30.17 -35.02
C LEU A 42 22.45 29.73 -34.03
N GLU A 43 22.20 29.89 -32.73
CA GLU A 43 23.14 29.53 -31.64
C GLU A 43 22.69 28.27 -30.89
N MET A 44 21.75 27.51 -31.45
CA MET A 44 21.17 26.33 -30.83
C MET A 44 22.23 25.25 -30.57
N SER A 45 22.22 24.73 -29.35
CA SER A 45 23.08 23.63 -28.91
C SER A 45 22.34 22.29 -28.87
N ASP A 46 23.08 21.18 -28.76
CA ASP A 46 22.51 19.85 -28.55
C ASP A 46 21.64 19.77 -27.28
N THR A 47 21.98 20.57 -26.25
CA THR A 47 21.20 20.65 -25.01
C THR A 47 19.83 21.26 -25.26
N ASP A 48 19.76 22.30 -26.10
CA ASP A 48 18.51 22.96 -26.46
C ASP A 48 17.58 22.02 -27.24
N ILE A 49 18.14 21.24 -28.16
CA ILE A 49 17.38 20.22 -28.92
C ILE A 49 16.82 19.17 -27.96
N LYS A 50 17.61 18.71 -26.99
CA LYS A 50 17.14 17.74 -25.98
C LYS A 50 16.01 18.30 -25.12
N GLU A 51 16.09 19.57 -24.71
CA GLU A 51 15.03 20.22 -23.95
C GLU A 51 13.76 20.42 -24.80
N ILE A 52 13.87 20.79 -26.07
CA ILE A 52 12.73 20.85 -27.01
C ILE A 52 12.04 19.48 -27.09
N LEU A 53 12.79 18.41 -27.34
CA LEU A 53 12.25 17.05 -27.43
C LEU A 53 11.60 16.60 -26.11
N LYS A 54 12.22 16.92 -24.98
CA LYS A 54 11.67 16.63 -23.65
C LYS A 54 10.34 17.36 -23.46
N ASN A 55 10.24 18.66 -23.74
CA ASN A 55 8.98 19.39 -23.60
C ASN A 55 7.88 18.83 -24.51
N VAL A 56 8.21 18.43 -25.74
CA VAL A 56 7.27 17.71 -26.61
C VAL A 56 6.76 16.43 -25.97
N LEU A 57 7.64 15.64 -25.35
CA LEU A 57 7.27 14.39 -24.68
C LEU A 57 6.37 14.61 -23.46
N TYR A 58 6.53 15.73 -22.75
CA TYR A 58 5.70 16.07 -21.59
C TYR A 58 4.27 16.47 -21.99
N GLU A 59 4.07 16.95 -23.23
CA GLU A 59 2.75 17.28 -23.78
C GLU A 59 1.95 16.05 -24.22
N PHE A 60 2.55 14.85 -24.22
CA PHE A 60 1.80 13.65 -24.59
C PHE A 60 0.65 13.37 -23.62
N PRO A 61 -0.47 12.85 -24.13
CA PRO A 61 -1.58 12.46 -23.28
C PRO A 61 -1.15 11.31 -22.36
N ILE A 62 -1.64 11.34 -21.12
CA ILE A 62 -1.44 10.25 -20.19
C ILE A 62 -2.28 9.04 -20.59
N ALA A 63 -1.67 7.85 -20.60
CA ALA A 63 -2.34 6.60 -20.97
C ALA A 63 -2.74 5.78 -19.74
N GLU A 64 -1.88 5.70 -18.74
CA GLU A 64 -2.10 4.88 -17.54
C GLU A 64 -1.44 5.51 -16.32
N ILE A 65 -2.12 5.45 -15.17
CA ILE A 65 -1.56 5.82 -13.87
C ILE A 65 -1.64 4.60 -12.95
N LYS A 66 -0.48 4.11 -12.53
CA LYS A 66 -0.35 3.03 -11.55
C LYS A 66 -0.16 3.62 -10.18
N VAL A 67 -1.12 3.37 -9.30
CA VAL A 67 -1.05 3.82 -7.91
C VAL A 67 -0.68 2.64 -7.03
N ALA A 68 0.49 2.72 -6.40
CA ALA A 68 0.95 1.75 -5.42
C ALA A 68 0.57 2.22 -4.01
N MET A 69 -0.06 1.35 -3.24
CA MET A 69 -0.43 1.57 -1.85
C MET A 69 -0.05 0.35 -1.00
N PRO A 70 0.05 0.48 0.33
CA PRO A 70 0.32 -0.65 1.20
C PRO A 70 -0.74 -1.74 1.06
N SER A 71 -0.33 -3.01 0.98
CA SER A 71 -1.22 -4.14 0.68
C SER A 71 -2.35 -4.32 1.70
N TRP A 72 -2.16 -3.89 2.95
CA TRP A 72 -3.19 -3.98 3.97
C TRP A 72 -4.42 -3.09 3.68
N VAL A 73 -4.25 -2.03 2.88
CA VAL A 73 -5.35 -1.16 2.44
C VAL A 73 -6.30 -1.91 1.51
N GLU A 74 -5.77 -2.82 0.67
CA GLU A 74 -6.58 -3.62 -0.26
C GLU A 74 -7.51 -4.60 0.47
N VAL A 75 -7.12 -5.02 1.68
CA VAL A 75 -7.88 -5.95 2.53
C VAL A 75 -8.94 -5.24 3.37
N LEU A 76 -8.96 -3.90 3.36
CA LEU A 76 -10.03 -3.14 4.01
C LEU A 76 -11.36 -3.33 3.26
N GLU A 77 -12.45 -3.30 4.03
CA GLU A 77 -13.81 -3.33 3.48
C GLU A 77 -14.05 -2.08 2.64
N ASP A 78 -14.91 -2.19 1.63
CA ASP A 78 -15.17 -1.08 0.71
C ASP A 78 -15.85 0.09 1.45
N GLU A 79 -16.58 -0.18 2.52
CA GLU A 79 -17.23 0.81 3.39
C GLU A 79 -16.24 1.53 4.33
N ASN A 80 -14.97 1.12 4.37
CA ASN A 80 -13.98 1.77 5.24
C ASN A 80 -13.70 3.20 4.78
N GLN A 81 -13.85 4.17 5.70
CA GLN A 81 -13.69 5.59 5.43
C GLN A 81 -12.31 5.93 4.83
N LEU A 82 -11.23 5.36 5.36
CA LEU A 82 -9.88 5.61 4.86
C LEU A 82 -9.73 5.15 3.40
N LYS A 83 -10.29 3.98 3.06
CA LYS A 83 -10.25 3.44 1.69
C LYS A 83 -10.99 4.37 0.74
N GLN A 84 -12.20 4.81 1.12
CA GLN A 84 -13.00 5.76 0.33
C GLN A 84 -12.29 7.10 0.13
N ASP A 85 -11.71 7.66 1.18
CA ASP A 85 -10.99 8.95 1.10
C ASP A 85 -9.78 8.85 0.17
N LEU A 86 -9.01 7.75 0.26
CA LEU A 86 -7.90 7.49 -0.66
C LEU A 86 -8.38 7.43 -2.12
N TYR A 87 -9.41 6.63 -2.42
CA TYR A 87 -9.92 6.50 -3.80
C TYR A 87 -10.49 7.80 -4.35
N ASN A 88 -11.22 8.56 -3.53
CA ASN A 88 -11.78 9.85 -3.92
C ASN A 88 -10.66 10.86 -4.24
N GLU A 89 -9.64 10.91 -3.41
CA GLU A 89 -8.51 11.83 -3.60
C GLU A 89 -7.64 11.42 -4.81
N ILE A 90 -7.39 10.12 -5.00
CA ILE A 90 -6.74 9.61 -6.21
C ILE A 90 -7.53 9.99 -7.45
N SER A 91 -8.86 9.79 -7.44
CA SER A 91 -9.73 10.10 -8.56
C SER A 91 -9.78 11.60 -8.85
N ARG A 92 -9.74 12.45 -7.81
CA ARG A 92 -9.65 13.91 -7.93
C ARG A 92 -8.36 14.35 -8.60
N CYS A 93 -7.22 13.78 -8.21
CA CYS A 93 -5.93 14.05 -8.84
C CYS A 93 -5.90 13.56 -10.28
N ALA A 94 -6.34 12.31 -10.52
CA ALA A 94 -6.38 11.70 -11.85
C ALA A 94 -7.31 12.43 -12.82
N GLY A 95 -8.46 12.93 -12.35
CA GLY A 95 -9.43 13.65 -13.18
C GLY A 95 -8.93 15.01 -13.69
N LYS A 96 -7.86 15.56 -13.11
CA LYS A 96 -7.23 16.81 -13.56
C LYS A 96 -6.12 16.58 -14.58
N LEU A 97 -5.71 15.32 -14.81
CA LEU A 97 -4.57 15.00 -15.64
C LEU A 97 -4.98 14.84 -17.10
N SER A 98 -4.39 15.67 -17.94
CA SER A 98 -4.47 15.53 -19.40
C SER A 98 -3.14 15.09 -19.99
N ARG A 99 -2.03 15.60 -19.42
CA ARG A 99 -0.69 15.43 -19.96
C ARG A 99 0.25 14.75 -18.98
N VAL A 100 1.24 14.04 -19.52
CA VAL A 100 2.27 13.33 -18.74
C VAL A 100 3.09 14.29 -17.87
N GLY A 101 3.29 15.53 -18.30
CA GLY A 101 3.98 16.55 -17.50
C GLY A 101 3.25 17.03 -16.25
N GLU A 102 1.92 16.91 -16.22
CA GLU A 102 1.08 17.41 -15.12
C GLU A 102 1.04 16.44 -13.93
N VAL A 103 1.46 15.19 -14.12
CA VAL A 103 1.36 14.13 -13.10
C VAL A 103 2.05 14.52 -11.81
N LYS A 104 3.24 15.11 -11.93
CA LYS A 104 4.02 15.51 -10.76
C LYS A 104 3.25 16.54 -9.94
N ASP A 105 2.81 17.63 -10.56
CA ASP A 105 2.14 18.72 -9.87
C ASP A 105 0.76 18.30 -9.31
N ALA A 106 0.04 17.45 -10.05
CA ALA A 106 -1.26 16.93 -9.59
C ALA A 106 -1.12 16.07 -8.34
N PHE A 107 -0.13 15.18 -8.28
CA PHE A 107 0.11 14.32 -7.12
C PHE A 107 0.95 14.98 -6.02
N ASP A 108 1.70 16.04 -6.30
CA ASP A 108 2.28 16.89 -5.25
C ASP A 108 1.19 17.64 -4.47
N SER A 109 0.04 17.92 -5.11
CA SER A 109 -1.16 18.46 -4.45
C SER A 109 -1.99 17.41 -3.68
N PHE A 110 -1.61 16.13 -3.77
CA PHE A 110 -2.26 15.05 -3.04
C PHE A 110 -1.89 15.16 -1.56
N SER A 111 -2.85 15.51 -0.73
CA SER A 111 -2.65 15.57 0.72
C SER A 111 -3.96 15.29 1.44
N LEU A 112 -3.96 14.23 2.23
CA LEU A 112 -4.97 14.02 3.26
C LEU A 112 -4.38 14.54 4.56
N GLU A 113 -4.51 15.86 4.75
CA GLU A 113 -3.81 16.62 5.80
C GLU A 113 -4.08 16.09 7.21
N GLU A 114 -5.26 15.54 7.47
CA GLU A 114 -5.63 14.97 8.76
C GLU A 114 -4.82 13.71 9.12
N ASN A 115 -4.38 12.95 8.11
CA ASN A 115 -3.75 11.64 8.32
C ASN A 115 -2.24 11.66 8.04
N GLY A 116 -1.72 12.73 7.41
CA GLY A 116 -0.31 12.84 7.00
C GLY A 116 0.05 11.91 5.84
N ILE A 117 -0.96 11.47 5.07
CA ILE A 117 -0.80 10.60 3.90
C ILE A 117 -0.36 11.46 2.72
N LYS A 118 0.67 11.02 2.00
CA LYS A 118 1.25 11.75 0.88
C LYS A 118 1.42 10.83 -0.32
N ALA A 119 1.22 11.37 -1.51
CA ALA A 119 1.61 10.71 -2.74
C ALA A 119 3.00 11.19 -3.17
N ARG A 120 3.72 10.34 -3.90
CA ARG A 120 4.99 10.67 -4.53
C ARG A 120 5.04 10.04 -5.91
N LEU A 121 5.45 10.82 -6.90
CA LEU A 121 5.80 10.28 -8.20
C LEU A 121 7.04 9.39 -8.09
N ASP A 122 6.90 8.11 -8.41
CA ASP A 122 7.97 7.11 -8.38
C ASP A 122 8.69 7.06 -9.74
N SER A 123 7.92 6.93 -10.83
CA SER A 123 8.48 6.92 -12.19
C SER A 123 7.48 7.44 -13.22
N LEU A 124 8.03 7.92 -14.33
CA LEU A 124 7.29 8.46 -15.46
C LEU A 124 7.91 7.92 -16.74
N ASN A 125 7.12 7.23 -17.56
CA ASN A 125 7.53 6.73 -18.85
C ASN A 125 6.91 7.60 -19.95
N LEU A 126 7.75 8.45 -20.52
CA LEU A 126 7.36 9.37 -21.60
C LEU A 126 7.10 8.65 -22.93
N GLY A 127 7.59 7.41 -23.10
CA GLY A 127 7.46 6.66 -24.34
C GLY A 127 6.09 6.02 -24.54
N ASP A 128 5.46 5.56 -23.45
CA ASP A 128 4.13 4.94 -23.46
C ASP A 128 3.06 5.76 -22.69
N GLY A 129 3.46 6.88 -22.07
CA GLY A 129 2.57 7.73 -21.31
C GLY A 129 2.09 7.11 -20.00
N SER A 130 2.84 6.16 -19.44
CA SER A 130 2.53 5.56 -18.13
C SER A 130 3.24 6.28 -16.99
N ALA A 131 2.55 6.43 -15.86
CA ALA A 131 3.10 6.99 -14.63
C ALA A 131 2.90 6.03 -13.46
N LYS A 132 3.84 6.01 -12.53
CA LYS A 132 3.73 5.27 -11.27
C LYS A 132 3.83 6.22 -10.09
N VAL A 133 2.82 6.17 -9.23
CA VAL A 133 2.70 6.98 -8.02
C VAL A 133 2.65 6.05 -6.81
N GLU A 134 3.40 6.39 -5.78
CA GLU A 134 3.40 5.68 -4.50
C GLU A 134 2.65 6.53 -3.45
N ILE A 135 1.68 5.93 -2.78
CA ILE A 135 1.00 6.53 -1.62
C ILE A 135 1.65 6.02 -0.34
N LYS A 136 2.20 6.96 0.42
CA LYS A 136 2.79 6.69 1.73
C LYS A 136 1.79 7.00 2.83
N ILE A 137 1.42 5.93 3.54
CA ILE A 137 0.53 6.01 4.71
C ILE A 137 1.40 5.86 5.97
N PRO A 138 1.32 6.79 6.93
CA PRO A 138 2.03 6.66 8.19
C PRO A 138 1.60 5.42 8.99
N ASP A 139 2.57 4.73 9.60
CA ASP A 139 2.32 3.49 10.37
C ASP A 139 1.30 3.67 11.50
N LYS A 140 1.21 4.86 12.10
CA LYS A 140 0.18 5.20 13.10
C LYS A 140 -1.25 4.94 12.60
N ILE A 141 -1.51 5.14 11.31
CA ILE A 141 -2.82 4.91 10.70
C ILE A 141 -3.07 3.41 10.57
N PHE A 142 -2.05 2.64 10.18
CA PHE A 142 -2.15 1.18 10.14
C PHE A 142 -2.53 0.61 11.52
N TYR A 143 -1.82 1.03 12.58
CA TYR A 143 -2.12 0.58 13.94
C TYR A 143 -3.51 1.01 14.42
N ALA A 144 -3.92 2.25 14.13
CA ALA A 144 -5.26 2.73 14.47
C ALA A 144 -6.37 1.91 13.80
N VAL A 145 -6.26 1.66 12.50
CA VAL A 145 -7.23 0.85 11.74
C VAL A 145 -7.26 -0.60 12.24
N LEU A 146 -6.10 -1.17 12.56
CA LEU A 146 -6.02 -2.52 13.09
C LEU A 146 -6.64 -2.61 14.50
N GLY A 147 -6.42 -1.61 15.35
CA GLY A 147 -7.02 -1.53 16.67
C GLY A 147 -8.55 -1.40 16.61
N GLU A 148 -9.06 -0.52 15.73
CA GLU A 148 -10.49 -0.34 15.49
C GLU A 148 -11.16 -1.65 15.04
N LYS A 149 -10.57 -2.35 14.06
CA LYS A 149 -11.13 -3.60 13.53
C LYS A 149 -11.05 -4.77 14.52
N SER A 150 -9.97 -4.86 15.27
CA SER A 150 -9.75 -5.99 16.17
C SER A 150 -10.36 -5.80 17.56
N GLY A 151 -10.71 -4.56 17.92
CA GLY A 151 -11.13 -4.19 19.27
C GLY A 151 -10.00 -4.18 20.29
N PHE A 152 -8.75 -4.37 19.86
CA PHE A 152 -7.57 -4.28 20.72
C PHE A 152 -6.97 -2.87 20.70
N ASP A 153 -6.36 -2.49 21.82
CA ASP A 153 -5.55 -1.28 21.90
C ASP A 153 -4.17 -1.52 21.26
N ILE A 154 -4.02 -1.09 20.01
CA ILE A 154 -2.80 -1.22 19.20
C ILE A 154 -2.30 0.17 18.86
N SER A 155 -1.22 0.59 19.52
CA SER A 155 -0.63 1.92 19.35
C SER A 155 0.66 1.90 18.53
N ASP A 156 1.32 0.75 18.43
CA ASP A 156 2.63 0.58 17.83
C ASP A 156 2.98 -0.90 17.54
N GLU A 157 4.19 -1.15 17.05
CA GLU A 157 4.69 -2.50 16.77
C GLU A 157 4.81 -3.36 18.03
N GLN A 158 5.18 -2.76 19.17
CA GLN A 158 5.38 -3.49 20.43
C GLN A 158 4.06 -4.00 21.00
N SER A 159 3.02 -3.17 20.99
CA SER A 159 1.66 -3.54 21.40
C SER A 159 1.10 -4.62 20.49
N LEU A 160 1.28 -4.50 19.17
CA LEU A 160 0.91 -5.54 18.21
C LEU A 160 1.60 -6.87 18.51
N PHE A 161 2.93 -6.86 18.74
CA PHE A 161 3.69 -8.07 19.02
C PHE A 161 3.23 -8.75 20.32
N ARG A 162 2.96 -7.96 21.37
CA ARG A 162 2.42 -8.46 22.64
C ARG A 162 1.07 -9.15 22.45
N ILE A 163 0.14 -8.48 21.76
CA ILE A 163 -1.20 -9.02 21.49
C ILE A 163 -1.10 -10.31 20.68
N MET A 164 -0.26 -10.36 19.65
CA MET A 164 -0.06 -11.58 18.86
C MET A 164 0.49 -12.75 19.67
N ASN A 165 1.42 -12.48 20.61
CA ASN A 165 1.94 -13.51 21.49
C ASN A 165 0.86 -14.03 22.45
N ASP A 166 0.05 -13.14 23.01
CA ASP A 166 -1.04 -13.52 23.92
C ASP A 166 -2.15 -14.28 23.16
N LEU A 167 -2.53 -13.83 21.97
CA LEU A 167 -3.45 -14.53 21.07
C LEU A 167 -2.93 -15.92 20.68
N SER A 168 -1.63 -16.08 20.45
CA SER A 168 -1.02 -17.39 20.15
C SER A 168 -1.17 -18.37 21.33
N LYS A 169 -0.95 -17.91 22.57
CA LYS A 169 -1.15 -18.73 23.77
C LYS A 169 -2.63 -19.07 23.99
N VAL A 170 -3.51 -18.09 23.80
CA VAL A 170 -4.97 -18.29 23.90
C VAL A 170 -5.43 -19.28 22.85
N LYS A 171 -4.98 -19.14 21.59
CA LYS A 171 -5.32 -20.05 20.50
C LYS A 171 -4.88 -21.48 20.82
N LYS A 172 -3.64 -21.69 21.30
CA LYS A 172 -3.18 -23.04 21.70
C LYS A 172 -4.04 -23.65 22.80
N SER A 173 -4.47 -22.83 23.77
CA SER A 173 -5.33 -23.29 24.86
C SER A 173 -6.75 -23.59 24.37
N TYR A 174 -7.27 -22.76 23.47
CA TYR A 174 -8.58 -22.94 22.83
C TYR A 174 -8.60 -24.16 21.91
N ASP A 175 -7.55 -24.40 21.12
CA ASP A 175 -7.44 -25.55 20.22
C ASP A 175 -7.53 -26.91 20.99
N LYS A 176 -7.17 -26.94 22.28
CA LYS A 176 -7.33 -28.14 23.13
C LYS A 176 -8.80 -28.44 23.46
N VAL A 177 -9.63 -27.40 23.55
CA VAL A 177 -11.03 -27.51 24.01
C VAL A 177 -12.05 -27.26 22.90
N SER A 178 -11.63 -26.76 21.73
CA SER A 178 -12.52 -26.38 20.62
C SER A 178 -13.42 -27.52 20.16
N ALA A 179 -12.86 -28.72 19.99
CA ALA A 179 -13.63 -29.91 19.60
C ALA A 179 -14.69 -30.31 20.65
N ALA A 180 -14.40 -30.11 21.93
CA ALA A 180 -15.37 -30.36 22.99
C ALA A 180 -16.48 -29.30 22.99
N ILE A 181 -16.13 -28.03 22.75
CA ILE A 181 -17.12 -26.95 22.64
C ILE A 181 -18.04 -27.16 21.43
N GLU A 182 -17.51 -27.61 20.30
CA GLU A 182 -18.32 -27.99 19.13
C GLU A 182 -19.30 -29.12 19.46
N GLN A 183 -18.86 -30.17 20.16
CA GLN A 183 -19.74 -31.26 20.61
C GLN A 183 -20.85 -30.76 21.55
N VAL A 184 -20.56 -29.83 22.46
CA VAL A 184 -21.59 -29.23 23.31
C VAL A 184 -22.67 -28.55 22.47
N ASN A 185 -22.27 -27.80 21.43
CA ASN A 185 -23.20 -27.07 20.57
C ASN A 185 -24.06 -28.01 19.70
N GLU A 186 -23.54 -29.19 19.31
CA GLU A 186 -24.26 -30.16 18.47
C GLU A 186 -25.11 -31.16 19.27
N VAL A 187 -24.56 -31.70 20.36
CA VAL A 187 -25.11 -32.88 21.06
C VAL A 187 -25.46 -32.58 22.52
N GLY A 188 -25.17 -31.37 23.01
CA GLY A 188 -25.49 -30.91 24.37
C GLY A 188 -24.45 -31.27 25.44
N TYR A 189 -23.37 -31.96 25.09
CA TYR A 189 -22.24 -32.26 25.96
C TYR A 189 -20.96 -32.42 25.12
N GLY A 190 -19.78 -32.20 25.72
CA GLY A 190 -18.50 -32.32 25.02
C GLY A 190 -17.39 -32.83 25.92
N ILE A 191 -16.48 -33.60 25.34
CA ILE A 191 -15.39 -34.24 26.10
C ILE A 191 -14.06 -33.70 25.62
N VAL A 192 -13.28 -33.12 26.54
CA VAL A 192 -11.91 -32.69 26.26
C VAL A 192 -10.99 -33.90 26.39
N SER A 193 -10.43 -34.37 25.27
CA SER A 193 -9.44 -35.45 25.30
C SER A 193 -8.04 -34.87 25.55
N PRO A 194 -7.30 -35.37 26.57
CA PRO A 194 -5.95 -34.88 26.85
C PRO A 194 -4.98 -35.18 25.70
N THR A 195 -4.09 -34.23 25.42
CA THR A 195 -3.03 -34.41 24.41
C THR A 195 -1.80 -35.08 25.01
N ILE A 196 -0.87 -35.55 24.16
CA ILE A 196 0.39 -36.16 24.61
C ILE A 196 1.18 -35.20 25.52
N GLU A 197 1.08 -33.89 25.28
CA GLU A 197 1.71 -32.85 26.11
C GLU A 197 1.08 -32.71 27.50
N ASP A 198 -0.15 -33.19 27.69
CA ASP A 198 -0.88 -33.19 28.95
C ASP A 198 -0.68 -34.51 29.74
N LEU A 199 0.02 -35.50 29.15
CA LEU A 199 0.29 -36.77 29.79
C LEU A 199 1.45 -36.64 30.78
N THR A 200 1.14 -36.80 32.05
CA THR A 200 2.15 -37.04 33.09
C THR A 200 2.46 -38.53 33.17
N LEU A 201 3.72 -38.89 32.91
CA LEU A 201 4.23 -40.24 33.09
C LEU A 201 4.47 -40.51 34.58
N GLU A 202 3.79 -41.51 35.12
CA GLU A 202 4.01 -41.98 36.48
C GLU A 202 5.25 -42.88 36.54
N GLU A 203 5.83 -43.05 37.74
CA GLU A 203 7.00 -43.89 37.93
C GLU A 203 6.76 -45.32 37.40
N PRO A 204 7.68 -45.86 36.58
CA PRO A 204 7.51 -47.18 35.98
C PRO A 204 7.58 -48.30 37.03
N GLU A 205 6.57 -49.18 37.04
CA GLU A 205 6.55 -50.37 37.90
C GLU A 205 7.12 -51.58 37.16
N ILE A 206 8.08 -52.29 37.78
CA ILE A 206 8.60 -53.56 37.26
C ILE A 206 7.64 -54.69 37.64
N VAL A 207 7.07 -55.35 36.64
CA VAL A 207 6.20 -56.52 36.81
C VAL A 207 6.93 -57.80 36.40
N LYS A 208 6.91 -58.81 37.28
CA LYS A 208 7.46 -60.14 36.97
C LYS A 208 6.45 -60.95 36.15
N GLN A 209 6.84 -61.39 34.97
CA GLN A 209 6.09 -62.33 34.14
C GLN A 209 6.82 -63.68 34.07
N PRO A 210 6.12 -64.80 33.81
CA PRO A 210 6.77 -66.11 33.71
C PRO A 210 7.75 -66.10 32.52
N GLY A 211 9.04 -66.05 32.81
CA GLY A 211 10.12 -65.96 31.80
C GLY A 211 10.84 -64.62 31.71
N GLY A 212 10.48 -63.58 32.49
CA GLY A 212 11.21 -62.30 32.47
C GLY A 212 10.64 -61.17 33.33
N TYR A 213 11.22 -59.98 33.18
CA TYR A 213 10.76 -58.74 33.80
C TYR A 213 10.14 -57.84 32.72
N GLY A 214 8.92 -57.36 32.95
CA GLY A 214 8.25 -56.35 32.14
C GLY A 214 8.22 -55.00 32.87
N VAL A 215 8.13 -53.91 32.11
CA VAL A 215 7.97 -52.55 32.66
C VAL A 215 6.55 -52.08 32.36
N LYS A 216 5.79 -51.69 33.39
CA LYS A 216 4.46 -51.11 33.27
C LYS A 216 4.57 -49.59 33.35
N LEU A 217 4.21 -48.92 32.26
CA LEU A 217 4.11 -47.47 32.20
C LEU A 217 2.65 -47.06 32.41
N LYS A 218 2.42 -46.14 33.34
CA LYS A 218 1.13 -45.47 33.53
C LYS A 218 1.29 -44.01 33.12
N ALA A 219 0.31 -43.50 32.38
CA ALA A 219 0.21 -42.09 32.07
C ALA A 219 -1.17 -41.60 32.52
N SER A 220 -1.21 -40.47 33.21
CA SER A 220 -2.43 -39.83 33.69
C SER A 220 -2.47 -38.38 33.19
N ALA A 221 -3.67 -37.91 32.85
CA ALA A 221 -3.92 -36.53 32.46
C ALA A 221 -5.26 -36.05 33.05
N PRO A 222 -5.35 -34.79 33.50
CA PRO A 222 -6.59 -34.22 33.98
C PRO A 222 -7.58 -34.01 32.83
N SER A 223 -8.85 -34.39 33.03
CA SER A 223 -9.95 -34.20 32.06
C SER A 223 -10.95 -33.16 32.56
N ILE A 224 -11.44 -32.31 31.65
CA ILE A 224 -12.55 -31.39 31.90
C ILE A 224 -13.82 -32.02 31.33
N HIS A 225 -14.89 -32.06 32.14
CA HIS A 225 -16.23 -32.56 31.79
C HIS A 225 -17.26 -31.43 31.86
#